data_AF-A0A928Z262-F1
#
_entry.id   AF-A0A928Z262-F1
#
_cell.length_a   1.000
_cell.length_b   1.000
_cell.length_c   1.000
_cell.angle_alpha   90.00
_cell.angle_beta   90.00
_cell.angle_gamma   90.00
#
_symmetry.space_group_name_H-M   'P 1'
#
loop_
_entity.id
_entity.type
_entity.pdbx_description
1 polymer ?
#
loop_
_entity_poly.entity_id
_entity_poly.type
_entity_poly.pdbx_seq_one_letter_code
_entity_poly.pdbx_strand_id
1 'polypeptide(L)'
;MSSRSFPRSITIFGFANTALGAGGLVSGLSALLQPRMTVAENVYQQVNLPSQSLEWLHWAMVLSPLSSALMLVCGIGLLRKKTWGRTLAIGYGYGSIAFSLIASSINIWRIADRAHEPLILNIIFSIVLSVLFGLLYKAAMVYSLTRPKVKTALVNQPVGAEILEFKPVQRQRSRD
;
A
#
# COMPACT_ATOMS: atom_id res chain seq x y z
N MET A 1 -32.54 8.80 -13.04
CA MET A 1 -31.14 9.03 -12.59
C MET A 1 -30.35 7.75 -12.85
N SER A 2 -29.51 7.70 -13.89
CA SER A 2 -28.62 6.54 -14.06
C SER A 2 -27.54 6.64 -12.97
N SER A 3 -27.56 5.71 -12.02
CA SER A 3 -26.46 5.58 -11.06
C SER A 3 -25.21 5.28 -11.88
N ARG A 4 -24.28 6.23 -11.97
CA ARG A 4 -22.98 5.95 -12.60
C ARG A 4 -22.31 4.87 -11.76
N SER A 5 -22.37 3.64 -12.25
CA SER A 5 -21.70 2.51 -11.62
C SER A 5 -20.20 2.72 -11.81
N PHE A 6 -19.53 3.11 -10.73
CA PHE A 6 -18.07 3.18 -10.75
C PHE A 6 -17.53 1.76 -10.93
N PRO A 7 -16.40 1.61 -11.66
CA PRO A 7 -15.76 0.31 -11.78
C PRO A 7 -15.49 -0.27 -10.39
N ARG A 8 -16.00 -1.48 -10.12
CA ARG A 8 -15.83 -2.17 -8.82
C ARG A 8 -14.35 -2.26 -8.40
N SER A 9 -13.43 -2.29 -9.37
CA SER A 9 -11.99 -2.27 -9.11
C SER A 9 -11.54 -1.07 -8.28
N ILE A 10 -12.07 0.14 -8.51
CA ILE A 10 -11.68 1.34 -7.74
C ILE A 10 -12.05 1.16 -6.27
N THR A 11 -13.23 0.65 -5.99
CA THR A 11 -13.69 0.41 -4.62
C THR A 11 -12.91 -0.72 -3.94
N ILE A 12 -12.67 -1.83 -4.64
CA ILE A 12 -11.91 -2.97 -4.10
C ILE A 12 -10.48 -2.56 -3.77
N PHE A 13 -9.76 -1.92 -4.70
CA PHE A 13 -8.39 -1.47 -4.45
C PHE A 13 -8.33 -0.29 -3.48
N GLY A 14 -9.34 0.59 -3.46
CA GLY A 14 -9.44 1.65 -2.47
C GLY A 14 -9.57 1.10 -1.05
N PHE A 15 -10.46 0.12 -0.85
CA PHE A 15 -10.63 -0.55 0.44
C PHE A 15 -9.38 -1.35 0.83
N ALA A 16 -8.83 -2.16 -0.10
CA ALA A 16 -7.64 -2.94 0.16
C ALA A 16 -6.43 -2.06 0.52
N ASN A 17 -6.18 -0.97 -0.22
CA ASN A 17 -5.11 -0.03 0.11
C ASN A 17 -5.31 0.66 1.46
N THR A 18 -6.56 1.00 1.80
CA THR A 18 -6.87 1.62 3.10
C THR A 18 -6.67 0.63 4.23
N ALA A 19 -7.16 -0.61 4.09
CA ALA A 19 -7.04 -1.65 5.12
C ALA A 19 -5.58 -2.08 5.34
N LEU A 20 -4.85 -2.35 4.25
CA LEU A 20 -3.42 -2.72 4.31
C LEU A 20 -2.55 -1.55 4.78
N GLY A 21 -2.85 -0.33 4.34
CA GLY A 21 -2.18 0.88 4.80
C GLY A 21 -2.38 1.12 6.29
N ALA A 22 -3.61 1.01 6.79
CA ALA A 22 -3.91 1.15 8.22
C ALA A 22 -3.25 0.06 9.05
N GLY A 23 -3.37 -1.21 8.64
CA GLY A 23 -2.72 -2.34 9.32
C GLY A 23 -1.19 -2.20 9.35
N GLY A 24 -0.58 -1.80 8.24
CA GLY A 24 0.86 -1.56 8.14
C GLY A 24 1.33 -0.37 8.97
N LEU A 25 0.50 0.67 9.09
CA LEU A 25 0.82 1.83 9.93
C LEU A 25 0.83 1.43 11.41
N VAL A 26 -0.19 0.69 11.86
CA VAL A 26 -0.29 0.20 13.24
C VAL A 26 0.87 -0.73 13.57
N SER A 27 1.17 -1.70 12.70
CA SER A 27 2.27 -2.64 12.94
C SER A 27 3.65 -1.95 12.85
N GLY A 28 3.84 -1.05 11.89
CA GLY A 28 5.09 -0.29 11.72
C GLY A 28 5.36 0.66 12.89
N LEU A 29 4.35 1.40 13.35
CA LEU A 29 4.47 2.26 14.53
C LEU A 29 4.72 1.43 15.79
N SER A 30 4.05 0.28 15.94
CA SER A 30 4.29 -0.62 17.07
C SER A 30 5.73 -1.12 17.10
N ALA A 31 6.31 -1.43 15.93
CA ALA A 31 7.70 -1.85 15.81
C ALA A 31 8.68 -0.71 16.17
N LEU A 32 8.38 0.54 15.82
CA LEU A 32 9.21 1.70 16.19
C LEU A 32 9.15 2.02 17.70
N LEU A 33 8.03 1.76 18.35
CA LEU A 33 7.82 2.06 19.77
C LEU A 33 8.35 0.98 20.71
N GLN A 34 8.80 -0.17 20.20
CA GLN A 34 9.41 -1.23 21.00
C GLN A 34 10.93 -1.04 21.04
N PRO A 35 11.51 -0.54 22.15
CA PRO A 35 12.96 -0.40 22.29
C PRO A 35 13.68 -1.73 22.53
N ARG A 36 12.95 -2.86 22.56
CA ARG A 36 13.50 -4.20 22.72
C ARG A 36 13.56 -4.88 21.36
N MET A 37 14.66 -5.62 21.15
CA MET A 37 14.93 -6.34 19.91
C MET A 37 13.68 -6.97 19.32
N THR A 38 13.33 -6.53 18.11
CA THR A 38 12.21 -7.11 17.39
C THR A 38 12.46 -8.61 17.16
N VAL A 39 11.40 -9.39 16.95
CA VAL A 39 11.54 -10.81 16.58
C VAL A 39 12.51 -10.99 15.40
N ALA A 40 12.46 -10.07 14.44
CA ALA A 40 13.38 -10.05 13.30
C ALA A 40 14.85 -9.84 13.76
N GLU A 41 15.11 -8.89 14.65
CA GLU A 41 16.47 -8.65 15.15
C GLU A 41 17.03 -9.86 15.93
N ASN A 42 16.21 -10.49 16.78
CA ASN A 42 16.61 -11.71 17.50
C ASN A 42 16.98 -12.84 16.53
N VAL A 43 16.17 -13.05 15.49
CA VAL A 43 16.45 -14.05 14.45
C VAL A 43 17.73 -13.69 13.69
N TYR A 44 17.94 -12.42 13.36
CA TYR A 44 19.12 -11.99 12.62
C TYR A 44 20.41 -12.13 13.44
N GLN A 45 20.34 -11.89 14.75
CA GLN A 45 21.47 -12.09 15.67
C GLN A 45 21.77 -13.58 15.93
N GLN A 46 20.74 -14.42 16.05
CA GLN A 46 20.91 -15.88 16.21
C GLN A 46 21.69 -16.51 15.05
N VAL A 47 21.58 -15.94 13.85
CA VAL A 47 22.26 -16.45 12.65
C VAL A 47 23.51 -15.64 12.31
N ASN A 48 23.93 -14.76 13.22
CA ASN A 48 25.12 -13.93 13.13
C ASN A 48 25.25 -13.25 11.75
N LEU A 49 24.15 -12.68 11.26
CA LEU A 49 24.11 -12.04 9.95
C LEU A 49 25.05 -10.83 9.87
N PRO A 50 25.54 -10.45 8.68
CA PRO A 50 26.38 -9.27 8.50
C PRO A 50 25.72 -8.02 9.11
N SER A 51 26.52 -7.14 9.73
CA SER A 51 26.04 -5.88 10.33
C SER A 51 25.21 -5.03 9.35
N GLN A 52 25.57 -5.04 8.07
CA GLN A 52 24.84 -4.36 7.01
C GLN A 52 23.39 -4.85 6.83
N SER A 53 23.08 -6.10 7.18
CA SER A 53 21.72 -6.65 7.14
C SER A 53 20.88 -6.16 8.32
N LEU A 54 21.50 -5.93 9.48
CA LEU A 54 20.86 -5.29 10.64
C LEU A 54 20.60 -3.80 10.40
N GLU A 55 21.56 -3.09 9.81
CA GLU A 55 21.37 -1.69 9.40
C GLU A 55 20.24 -1.56 8.38
N TRP A 56 20.20 -2.43 7.38
CA TRP A 56 19.10 -2.48 6.42
C TRP A 56 17.74 -2.74 7.10
N LEU A 57 17.71 -3.63 8.09
CA LEU A 57 16.51 -3.91 8.88
C LEU A 57 16.01 -2.65 9.60
N HIS A 58 16.90 -1.87 10.22
CA HIS A 58 16.53 -0.60 10.87
C HIS A 58 15.96 0.41 9.86
N TRP A 59 16.58 0.55 8.69
CA TRP A 59 16.04 1.40 7.62
C TRP A 59 14.66 0.92 7.16
N ALA A 60 14.47 -0.39 7.03
CA ALA A 60 13.18 -0.97 6.67
C ALA A 60 12.10 -0.71 7.72
N MET A 61 12.44 -0.69 9.02
CA MET A 61 11.50 -0.35 10.09
C MET A 61 10.99 1.09 9.98
N VAL A 62 11.83 2.04 9.57
CA VAL A 62 11.43 3.45 9.37
C VAL A 62 10.66 3.62 8.05
N LEU A 63 11.09 2.92 7.00
CA LEU A 63 10.49 3.04 5.67
C LEU A 63 9.10 2.37 5.58
N SER A 64 8.88 1.31 6.35
CA SER A 64 7.60 0.58 6.41
C SER A 64 6.40 1.48 6.73
N PRO A 65 6.35 2.23 7.86
CA PRO A 65 5.22 3.10 8.17
C PRO A 65 5.05 4.23 7.16
N LEU A 66 6.12 4.75 6.57
CA LEU A 66 6.02 5.74 5.49
C LEU A 66 5.33 5.16 4.25
N SER A 67 5.71 3.95 3.86
CA SER A 67 5.07 3.23 2.76
C SER A 67 3.60 2.93 3.07
N SER A 68 3.28 2.55 4.30
CA SER A 68 1.91 2.33 4.76
C SER A 68 1.06 3.60 4.74
N ALA A 69 1.62 4.74 5.15
CA ALA A 69 0.95 6.04 5.05
C ALA A 69 0.65 6.42 3.59
N LEU A 70 1.60 6.22 2.67
CA LEU A 70 1.38 6.44 1.24
C LEU A 70 0.27 5.52 0.69
N MET A 71 0.26 4.25 1.10
CA MET A 71 -0.76 3.29 0.71
C MET A 71 -2.15 3.70 1.24
N LEU A 72 -2.23 4.19 2.47
CA LEU A 72 -3.45 4.73 3.07
C LEU A 72 -3.96 5.94 2.27
N VAL A 73 -3.08 6.89 1.95
CA VAL A 73 -3.41 8.09 1.15
C VAL A 73 -3.89 7.69 -0.26
N CYS A 74 -3.24 6.70 -0.89
CA CYS A 74 -3.71 6.11 -2.15
C CYS A 74 -5.14 5.54 -2.01
N GLY A 75 -5.38 4.75 -0.96
CA GLY A 75 -6.67 4.13 -0.68
C GLY A 75 -7.79 5.15 -0.50
N ILE A 76 -7.57 6.16 0.33
CA ILE A 76 -8.51 7.27 0.56
C ILE A 76 -8.75 8.04 -0.75
N GLY A 77 -7.69 8.34 -1.51
CA GLY A 77 -7.81 9.04 -2.80
C GLY A 77 -8.66 8.27 -3.81
N LEU A 78 -8.51 6.94 -3.88
CA LEU A 78 -9.33 6.06 -4.72
C LEU A 78 -10.79 6.00 -4.24
N LEU A 79 -11.04 5.88 -2.93
CA LEU A 79 -12.39 5.84 -2.35
C LEU A 79 -13.13 7.17 -2.55
N ARG A 80 -12.43 8.30 -2.45
CA ARG A 80 -12.96 9.64 -2.77
C ARG A 80 -13.06 9.90 -4.28
N LYS A 81 -12.76 8.89 -5.12
CA LYS A 81 -12.86 8.94 -6.59
C LYS A 81 -12.07 10.10 -7.20
N LYS A 82 -10.97 10.50 -6.56
CA LYS A 82 -10.14 11.59 -7.05
C LYS A 82 -9.17 11.09 -8.13
N THR A 83 -8.97 11.87 -9.17
CA THR A 83 -8.02 11.56 -10.26
C THR A 83 -6.59 11.42 -9.75
N TRP A 84 -6.18 12.26 -8.79
CA TRP A 84 -4.85 12.19 -8.18
C TRP A 84 -4.62 10.87 -7.43
N GLY A 85 -5.64 10.30 -6.79
CA GLY A 85 -5.53 9.03 -6.05
C GLY A 85 -5.17 7.87 -6.96
N ARG A 86 -5.70 7.87 -8.19
CA ARG A 86 -5.31 6.88 -9.21
C ARG A 86 -3.86 7.06 -9.66
N THR A 87 -3.44 8.29 -9.97
CA THR A 87 -2.07 8.55 -10.43
C THR A 87 -1.06 8.18 -9.33
N LEU A 88 -1.36 8.52 -8.07
CA LEU A 88 -0.56 8.15 -6.91
C LEU A 88 -0.46 6.63 -6.75
N ALA A 89 -1.58 5.91 -6.84
CA ALA A 89 -1.62 4.46 -6.69
C ALA A 89 -0.86 3.72 -7.80
N ILE A 90 -0.93 4.19 -9.04
CA ILE A 90 -0.15 3.63 -10.16
C ILE A 90 1.34 3.88 -9.94
N GLY A 91 1.73 5.12 -9.60
CA GLY A 91 3.12 5.48 -9.35
C GLY A 91 3.71 4.68 -8.18
N TYR A 92 2.98 4.61 -7.07
CA TYR A 92 3.33 3.77 -5.92
C TYR A 92 3.44 2.29 -6.30
N GLY A 93 2.52 1.78 -7.13
CA GLY A 93 2.56 0.40 -7.63
C GLY A 93 3.86 0.09 -8.37
N TYR A 94 4.23 0.86 -9.38
CA TYR A 94 5.49 0.66 -10.12
C TYR A 94 6.72 0.84 -9.24
N GLY A 95 6.79 1.93 -8.47
CA GLY A 95 7.93 2.22 -7.60
C GLY A 95 8.14 1.12 -6.56
N SER A 96 7.05 0.65 -5.94
CA SER A 96 7.11 -0.41 -4.94
C SER A 96 7.37 -1.80 -5.53
N ILE A 97 7.06 -2.06 -6.81
CA ILE A 97 7.49 -3.29 -7.50
C ILE A 97 9.00 -3.26 -7.69
N ALA A 98 9.52 -2.19 -8.30
CA ALA A 98 10.95 -2.04 -8.56
C ALA A 98 11.78 -2.10 -7.28
N PHE A 99 11.36 -1.34 -6.26
CA PHE A 99 12.04 -1.32 -4.97
C PHE A 99 12.02 -2.70 -4.29
N SER A 100 10.89 -3.40 -4.28
CA SER A 100 10.81 -4.74 -3.69
C SER A 100 11.73 -5.74 -4.38
N LEU A 101 11.80 -5.73 -5.72
CA LEU A 101 12.70 -6.62 -6.45
C LEU A 101 14.17 -6.34 -6.11
N ILE A 102 14.59 -5.07 -6.17
CA ILE A 102 15.97 -4.66 -5.87
C ILE A 102 16.33 -5.02 -4.43
N ALA A 103 15.51 -4.61 -3.46
CA ALA A 103 15.74 -4.85 -2.05
C ALA A 103 15.84 -6.35 -1.74
N SER A 104 14.95 -7.17 -2.28
CA SER A 104 14.95 -8.61 -2.04
C SER A 104 16.12 -9.31 -2.72
N SER A 105 16.50 -8.92 -3.94
CA SER A 105 17.70 -9.45 -4.60
C SER A 105 18.96 -9.15 -3.81
N ILE A 106 19.12 -7.92 -3.29
CA ILE A 106 20.26 -7.55 -2.46
C ILE A 106 20.28 -8.37 -1.16
N ASN A 107 19.13 -8.53 -0.49
CA ASN A 107 19.05 -9.30 0.75
C ASN A 107 19.39 -10.78 0.53
N ILE A 108 18.84 -11.40 -0.53
CA ILE A 108 19.14 -12.81 -0.86
C ILE A 108 20.62 -12.96 -1.19
N TRP A 109 21.17 -12.09 -2.04
CA TRP A 109 22.59 -12.14 -2.41
C TRP A 109 23.52 -12.07 -1.19
N ARG A 110 23.21 -11.21 -0.20
CA ARG A 110 24.00 -11.08 1.04
C ARG A 110 24.01 -12.32 1.92
N ILE A 111 23.01 -13.19 1.82
CA ILE A 111 22.84 -14.36 2.70
C ILE A 111 22.92 -15.69 1.94
N ALA A 112 23.06 -15.64 0.62
CA ALA A 112 23.04 -16.82 -0.27
C ALA A 112 24.18 -17.80 0.03
N ASP A 113 25.38 -17.30 0.36
CA ASP A 113 26.53 -18.16 0.71
C ASP A 113 26.28 -19.01 1.97
N ARG A 114 25.30 -18.61 2.79
CA ARG A 114 24.89 -19.30 4.02
C ARG A 114 23.66 -20.18 3.83
N ALA A 115 23.23 -20.43 2.59
CA ALA A 115 22.02 -21.21 2.29
C ALA A 115 22.12 -22.72 2.63
N HIS A 116 23.23 -23.17 3.22
CA HIS A 116 23.36 -24.49 3.83
C HIS A 116 22.70 -24.58 5.22
N GLU A 117 22.54 -23.45 5.90
CA GLU A 117 21.85 -23.38 7.20
C GLU A 117 20.33 -23.41 7.01
N PRO A 118 19.59 -24.33 7.65
CA PRO A 118 18.15 -24.48 7.44
C PRO A 118 17.37 -23.22 7.82
N LEU A 119 17.86 -22.47 8.82
CA LEU A 119 17.24 -21.22 9.26
C LEU A 119 17.38 -20.12 8.18
N ILE A 120 18.53 -20.03 7.51
CA ILE A 120 18.73 -19.08 6.39
C ILE A 120 17.85 -19.45 5.20
N LEU A 121 17.69 -20.74 4.91
CA LEU A 121 16.82 -21.20 3.84
C LEU A 121 15.35 -20.80 4.10
N ASN A 122 14.90 -20.92 5.36
CA ASN A 122 13.58 -20.44 5.77
C ASN A 122 13.43 -18.91 5.61
N ILE A 123 14.47 -18.14 5.94
CA ILE A 123 14.48 -16.69 5.73
C ILE A 123 14.35 -16.37 4.23
N ILE A 124 15.17 -16.98 3.38
CA ILE A 124 15.12 -16.77 1.92
C ILE A 124 13.73 -17.13 1.38
N PHE A 125 13.19 -18.29 1.78
CA PHE A 125 11.85 -18.71 1.38
C PHE A 125 10.77 -17.69 1.79
N SER A 126 10.84 -17.19 3.02
CA SER A 126 9.89 -16.18 3.51
C SER A 126 9.97 -14.87 2.72
N ILE A 127 11.18 -14.43 2.35
CA ILE A 127 11.40 -13.24 1.51
C ILE A 127 10.77 -13.45 0.14
N VAL A 128 11.07 -14.57 -0.53
CA VAL A 128 10.54 -14.88 -1.86
C VAL A 128 9.02 -14.95 -1.84
N LEU A 129 8.44 -15.67 -0.87
CA LEU A 129 6.99 -15.82 -0.74
C LEU A 129 6.31 -14.47 -0.52
N SER A 130 6.83 -13.64 0.39
CA SER A 130 6.29 -12.31 0.67
C SER A 130 6.34 -11.39 -0.55
N VAL A 131 7.46 -11.40 -1.28
CA VAL A 131 7.62 -10.63 -2.52
C VAL A 131 6.61 -11.08 -3.57
N LEU A 132 6.42 -12.37 -3.79
CA LEU A 132 5.47 -12.88 -4.77
C LEU A 132 4.03 -12.43 -4.47
N PHE A 133 3.58 -12.57 -3.22
CA PHE A 133 2.26 -12.09 -2.81
C PHE A 133 2.12 -10.57 -3.00
N GLY A 134 3.13 -9.80 -2.60
CA GLY A 134 3.13 -8.35 -2.75
C GLY A 134 3.11 -7.91 -4.21
N LEU A 135 3.89 -8.57 -5.08
CA LEU A 135 3.93 -8.31 -6.51
C LEU A 135 2.60 -8.62 -7.18
N LEU A 136 1.95 -9.73 -6.83
CA LEU A 136 0.65 -10.10 -7.39
C LEU A 136 -0.39 -9.02 -7.10
N TYR A 137 -0.46 -8.55 -5.86
CA TYR A 137 -1.37 -7.47 -5.48
C TYR A 137 -1.07 -6.16 -6.24
N LYS A 138 0.20 -5.72 -6.24
CA LYS A 138 0.63 -4.48 -6.90
C LYS A 138 0.38 -4.54 -8.41
N ALA A 139 0.68 -5.67 -9.05
CA ALA A 139 0.44 -5.88 -10.47
C ALA A 139 -1.05 -5.85 -10.82
N ALA A 140 -1.89 -6.54 -10.04
CA ALA A 140 -3.34 -6.53 -10.22
C ALA A 140 -3.93 -5.11 -10.05
N MET A 141 -3.43 -4.35 -9.07
CA MET A 141 -3.80 -2.96 -8.85
C MET A 141 -3.42 -2.07 -10.04
N VAL A 142 -2.14 -2.08 -10.44
CA VAL A 142 -1.63 -1.26 -11.55
C VAL A 142 -2.37 -1.60 -12.85
N TYR A 143 -2.50 -2.88 -13.17
CA TYR A 143 -3.21 -3.34 -14.37
C TYR A 143 -4.66 -2.86 -14.38
N SER A 144 -5.36 -2.97 -13.25
CA SER A 144 -6.77 -2.57 -13.16
C SER A 144 -6.98 -1.05 -13.24
N LEU A 145 -6.08 -0.27 -12.63
CA LEU A 145 -6.17 1.20 -12.60
C LEU A 145 -5.75 1.86 -13.94
N THR A 146 -4.93 1.17 -14.73
CA THR A 146 -4.52 1.62 -16.07
C THR A 146 -5.63 1.45 -17.12
N ARG A 147 -6.68 0.66 -16.84
CA ARG A 147 -7.78 0.42 -17.80
C ARG A 147 -8.50 1.74 -18.18
N PRO A 148 -8.79 1.95 -19.49
CA PRO A 148 -9.41 3.19 -19.98
C PRO A 148 -10.79 3.43 -19.37
N LYS A 149 -11.56 2.38 -19.09
CA LYS A 149 -12.86 2.48 -18.38
C LYS A 149 -12.73 3.17 -17.01
N VAL A 150 -11.63 2.92 -16.29
CA VAL A 150 -11.33 3.56 -14.99
C VAL A 150 -10.90 5.01 -15.19
N LYS A 151 -10.09 5.28 -16.23
CA LYS A 151 -9.69 6.65 -16.60
C LYS A 151 -10.89 7.54 -16.87
N THR A 152 -11.78 7.10 -17.75
CA THR A 152 -12.94 7.88 -18.18
C THR A 152 -13.93 8.09 -17.04
N ALA A 153 -14.11 7.11 -16.15
CA ALA A 153 -15.00 7.24 -14.98
C ALA A 153 -14.54 8.30 -13.97
N LEU A 154 -13.23 8.48 -13.80
CA LEU A 154 -12.67 9.45 -12.86
C LEU A 154 -12.52 10.85 -13.47
N VAL A 155 -12.23 10.95 -14.78
CA VAL A 155 -12.12 12.23 -15.48
C VAL A 155 -13.48 12.89 -15.69
N ASN A 156 -14.53 12.11 -15.97
CA ASN A 156 -15.88 12.65 -16.22
C ASN A 156 -16.64 13.01 -14.93
N GLN A 157 -15.94 13.12 -13.79
CA GLN A 157 -16.53 13.59 -12.54
C GLN A 157 -16.71 15.11 -12.66
N PRO A 158 -17.94 15.64 -12.54
CA PRO A 158 -18.14 17.08 -12.56
C PRO A 158 -17.41 17.69 -11.36
N VAL A 159 -16.36 18.45 -11.64
CA VAL A 159 -15.66 19.27 -10.65
C VAL A 159 -16.65 20.36 -10.22
N GLY A 160 -17.40 20.15 -9.14
CA GLY A 160 -18.24 21.21 -8.55
C GLY A 160 -19.71 20.90 -8.23
N ALA A 161 -20.22 19.67 -8.41
CA ALA A 161 -21.63 19.41 -8.12
C ALA A 161 -22.01 19.38 -6.62
N GLU A 162 -21.04 19.42 -5.71
CA GLU A 162 -21.30 19.38 -4.25
C GLU A 162 -21.53 20.77 -3.62
N ILE A 163 -21.30 21.88 -4.34
CA ILE A 163 -21.42 23.24 -3.77
C ILE A 163 -22.74 23.94 -4.15
N LEU A 164 -23.49 23.42 -5.13
CA LEU A 164 -24.69 24.10 -5.66
C LEU A 164 -26.03 23.45 -5.29
N GLU A 165 -26.06 22.33 -4.57
CA GLU A 165 -27.32 21.71 -4.12
C GLU A 165 -27.65 22.06 -2.65
N PHE A 166 -27.38 23.31 -2.24
CA PHE A 166 -28.03 23.90 -1.08
C PHE A 166 -29.48 24.22 -1.48
N LYS A 167 -30.33 23.20 -1.47
CA LYS A 167 -31.76 23.30 -1.76
C LYS A 167 -32.36 24.29 -0.76
N PRO A 168 -32.81 25.49 -1.17
CA PRO A 168 -33.42 26.42 -0.23
C PRO A 168 -34.65 25.73 0.37
N VAL A 169 -34.67 25.65 1.70
CA VAL A 169 -35.81 25.17 2.47
C VAL A 169 -37.02 26.04 2.08
N GLN A 170 -37.87 25.50 1.21
CA GLN A 170 -39.16 26.09 0.89
C GLN A 170 -40.01 25.99 2.15
N ARG A 171 -40.00 27.05 2.98
CA ARG A 171 -40.96 27.25 4.06
C ARG A 171 -42.35 27.31 3.41
N GLN A 172 -43.08 26.19 3.48
CA GLN A 172 -44.52 26.18 3.29
C GLN A 172 -45.13 27.12 4.34
N ARG A 173 -45.56 28.30 3.88
CA ARG A 173 -46.35 29.25 4.65
C ARG A 173 -47.78 28.70 4.64
N SER A 174 -48.20 28.08 5.75
CA SER A 174 -49.61 27.80 5.99
C SER A 174 -50.35 29.14 5.98
N ARG A 175 -51.32 29.27 5.07
CA ARG A 175 -52.34 30.30 5.15
C ARG A 175 -53.43 29.73 6.04
N ASP A 176 -53.58 30.33 7.21
CA ASP A 176 -54.86 30.43 7.91
C ASP A 176 -55.59 31.67 7.39
#